data_AF-A0A1J1IX70-F1
#
_entry.id   AF-A0A1J1IX70-F1
#
_cell.length_a   1.000
_cell.length_b   1.000
_cell.length_c   1.000
_cell.angle_alpha   90.00
_cell.angle_beta   90.00
_cell.angle_gamma   90.00
#
_symmetry.space_group_name_H-M   'P 1'
#
loop_
_entity.id
_entity.type
_entity.pdbx_description
1 polymer ?
#
loop_
_entity_poly.entity_id
_entity_poly.type
_entity_poly.pdbx_seq_one_letter_code
_entity_poly.pdbx_strand_id
1 'polypeptide(L)'
;MAAKKLSEDYANYFLKNNVAKEVAPMISTVENIHARSSEIESIFLPTIQHDTIVLKDNINQILQCKEEFEHIFSQIDNLELLVTRVKVDLQKLETQIEVAEEELDIPEKKMDIFLKSINIFAKPRSTQSTNLDEDGNYKPVDIFKAKDYFNE
;
A
#
# COMPACT_ATOMS: atom_id res chain seq x y z
N MET A 1 -93.79 14.43 22.06
CA MET A 1 -92.63 15.34 22.00
C MET A 1 -91.29 14.61 22.21
N ALA A 2 -91.18 13.71 23.20
CA ALA A 2 -89.93 12.97 23.49
C ALA A 2 -89.44 12.04 22.36
N ALA A 3 -90.34 11.30 21.69
CA ALA A 3 -89.97 10.36 20.63
C ALA A 3 -89.35 11.05 19.40
N LYS A 4 -89.84 12.25 19.03
CA LYS A 4 -89.31 13.04 17.92
C LYS A 4 -87.89 13.55 18.22
N LYS A 5 -87.67 14.02 19.46
CA LYS A 5 -86.36 14.47 19.91
C LYS A 5 -85.35 13.31 19.95
N LEU A 6 -85.78 12.14 20.44
CA LEU A 6 -84.95 10.93 20.43
C LEU A 6 -84.59 10.46 19.01
N SER A 7 -85.54 10.53 18.06
CA SER A 7 -85.26 10.20 16.66
C SER A 7 -84.31 11.20 16.00
N GLU A 8 -84.42 12.49 16.32
CA GLU A 8 -83.51 13.53 15.84
C GLU A 8 -82.10 13.35 16.43
N ASP A 9 -81.99 13.05 17.72
CA ASP A 9 -80.70 12.81 18.38
C ASP A 9 -80.00 11.55 17.84
N TYR A 10 -80.75 10.47 17.59
CA TYR A 10 -80.21 9.23 17.03
C TYR A 10 -79.78 9.40 15.57
N ALA A 11 -80.54 10.13 14.76
CA ALA A 11 -80.15 10.47 13.39
C ALA A 11 -78.90 11.37 13.36
N ASN A 12 -78.82 12.34 14.29
CA ASN A 12 -77.67 13.23 14.43
C ASN A 12 -76.40 12.51 14.88
N TYR A 13 -76.49 11.40 15.62
CA TYR A 13 -75.32 10.61 16.03
C TYR A 13 -74.54 10.08 14.82
N PHE A 14 -75.22 9.49 13.83
CA PHE A 14 -74.57 8.98 12.61
C PHE A 14 -74.08 10.09 11.68
N LEU A 15 -74.73 11.25 11.69
CA LEU A 15 -74.30 12.42 10.92
C LEU A 15 -73.06 13.11 11.54
N LYS A 16 -72.96 13.10 12.88
CA LYS A 16 -71.83 13.69 13.63
C LYS A 16 -70.63 12.75 13.72
N ASN A 17 -70.84 11.47 14.03
CA ASN A 17 -69.79 10.45 14.07
C ASN A 17 -69.63 9.83 12.68
N ASN A 18 -69.01 10.58 11.79
CA ASN A 18 -68.64 10.06 10.48
C ASN A 18 -67.32 9.29 10.60
N VAL A 19 -67.42 8.01 10.92
CA VAL A 19 -66.28 7.08 11.03
C VAL A 19 -65.41 7.11 9.76
N ALA A 20 -66.00 7.32 8.57
CA ALA A 20 -65.23 7.43 7.34
C ALA A 20 -64.32 8.67 7.32
N LYS A 21 -64.72 9.78 7.97
CA LYS A 21 -63.87 10.97 8.12
C LYS A 21 -62.71 10.75 9.11
N GLU A 22 -62.86 9.85 10.07
CA GLU A 22 -61.79 9.51 11.03
C GLU A 22 -60.84 8.44 10.47
N VAL A 23 -61.36 7.50 9.69
CA VAL A 23 -60.59 6.39 9.11
C VAL A 23 -59.80 6.82 7.88
N ALA A 24 -60.32 7.71 7.04
CA ALA A 24 -59.61 8.20 5.85
C ALA A 24 -58.20 8.78 6.12
N PRO A 25 -57.98 9.66 7.11
CA PRO A 25 -56.63 10.14 7.42
C PRO A 25 -55.73 9.05 7.99
N MET A 26 -56.28 8.06 8.71
CA MET A 26 -55.51 6.89 9.17
C MET A 26 -55.04 6.04 7.99
N ILE A 27 -55.91 5.77 7.01
CA ILE A 27 -55.54 5.04 5.79
C ILE A 27 -54.44 5.78 5.04
N SER A 28 -54.59 7.09 4.83
CA SER A 28 -53.57 7.90 4.17
C SER A 28 -52.23 7.89 4.91
N THR A 29 -52.27 7.86 6.25
CA THR A 29 -51.06 7.75 7.08
C THR A 29 -50.39 6.39 6.90
N VAL A 30 -51.17 5.31 6.87
CA VAL A 30 -50.65 3.94 6.63
C VAL A 30 -50.02 3.82 5.25
N GLU A 31 -50.67 4.36 4.21
CA GLU A 31 -50.12 4.38 2.85
C GLU A 31 -48.80 5.16 2.77
N ASN A 32 -48.71 6.29 3.47
CA ASN A 32 -47.48 7.08 3.53
C ASN A 32 -46.35 6.34 4.26
N ILE A 33 -46.65 5.70 5.40
CA ILE A 33 -45.68 4.86 6.12
C ILE A 33 -45.22 3.70 5.24
N HIS A 34 -46.14 3.06 4.51
CA HIS A 34 -45.78 1.98 3.60
C HIS A 34 -44.86 2.47 2.48
N ALA A 35 -45.19 3.60 1.83
CA ALA A 35 -44.38 4.19 0.78
C ALA A 35 -42.95 4.51 1.28
N ARG A 36 -42.84 5.11 2.47
CA ARG A 36 -41.54 5.39 3.10
C ARG A 36 -40.77 4.12 3.46
N SER A 37 -41.44 3.07 3.91
CA SER A 37 -40.79 1.78 4.20
C SER A 37 -40.20 1.17 2.94
N SER A 38 -40.95 1.21 1.83
CA SER A 38 -40.46 0.71 0.53
C SER A 38 -39.28 1.52 0.01
N GLU A 39 -39.30 2.84 0.21
CA GLU A 39 -38.17 3.72 -0.13
C GLU A 39 -36.91 3.37 0.68
N ILE A 40 -37.06 3.16 2.00
CA ILE A 40 -35.95 2.75 2.87
C ILE A 40 -35.38 1.40 2.41
N GLU A 41 -36.23 0.42 2.12
CA GLU A 41 -35.81 -0.89 1.64
C GLU A 41 -35.05 -0.79 0.31
N SER A 42 -35.54 0.05 -0.61
CA SER A 42 -34.88 0.31 -1.90
C SER A 42 -33.48 0.89 -1.75
N ILE A 43 -33.19 1.61 -0.66
CA ILE A 43 -31.85 2.18 -0.40
C ILE A 43 -30.98 1.18 0.36
N PHE A 44 -31.56 0.44 1.31
CA PHE A 44 -30.83 -0.42 2.22
C PHE A 44 -30.34 -1.70 1.53
N LEU A 45 -31.15 -2.32 0.67
CA LEU A 45 -30.78 -3.56 -0.03
C LEU A 45 -29.51 -3.39 -0.88
N PRO A 46 -29.41 -2.37 -1.75
CA PRO A 46 -28.20 -2.14 -2.54
C PRO A 46 -26.98 -1.81 -1.66
N THR A 47 -27.18 -1.09 -0.56
CA THR A 47 -26.09 -0.72 0.36
C THR A 47 -25.50 -1.95 1.05
N ILE A 48 -26.34 -2.86 1.56
CA ILE A 48 -25.87 -4.13 2.14
C ILE A 48 -25.12 -4.97 1.10
N GLN A 49 -25.63 -5.05 -0.12
CA GLN A 49 -24.99 -5.79 -1.20
C GLN A 49 -23.62 -5.21 -1.54
N HIS A 50 -23.53 -3.88 -1.67
CA HIS A 50 -22.28 -3.18 -1.89
C HIS A 50 -21.28 -3.42 -0.75
N ASP A 51 -21.70 -3.25 0.50
CA ASP A 51 -20.84 -3.47 1.67
C ASP A 51 -20.37 -4.91 1.77
N THR A 52 -21.22 -5.88 1.41
CA THR A 52 -20.83 -7.29 1.38
C THR A 52 -19.73 -7.55 0.35
N ILE A 53 -19.82 -6.94 -0.84
CA ILE A 53 -18.80 -7.06 -1.89
C ILE A 53 -17.50 -6.38 -1.44
N VAL A 54 -17.58 -5.17 -0.88
CA VAL A 54 -16.41 -4.44 -0.39
C VAL A 54 -15.68 -5.24 0.71
N LEU A 55 -16.43 -5.78 1.68
CA LEU A 55 -15.87 -6.53 2.80
C LEU A 55 -15.31 -7.89 2.36
N LYS A 56 -15.97 -8.59 1.43
CA LYS A 56 -15.55 -9.95 1.02
C LYS A 56 -14.50 -9.95 -0.07
N ASP A 57 -14.57 -9.04 -1.03
CA ASP A 57 -13.72 -9.12 -2.21
C ASP A 57 -12.60 -8.08 -2.14
N ASN A 58 -12.95 -6.80 -1.95
CA ASN A 58 -11.95 -5.73 -2.03
C ASN A 58 -10.97 -5.77 -0.86
N ILE A 59 -11.44 -5.97 0.39
CA ILE A 59 -10.54 -6.03 1.56
C ILE A 59 -9.59 -7.24 1.45
N ASN A 60 -10.09 -8.39 0.99
CA ASN A 60 -9.25 -9.58 0.85
C ASN A 60 -8.18 -9.41 -0.24
N GLN A 61 -8.51 -8.75 -1.36
CA GLN A 61 -7.53 -8.42 -2.41
C GLN A 61 -6.47 -7.43 -1.89
N ILE A 62 -6.87 -6.42 -1.12
CA ILE A 62 -5.91 -5.49 -0.48
C ILE A 62 -5.00 -6.25 0.49
N LEU A 63 -5.54 -7.20 1.25
CA LEU A 63 -4.76 -8.00 2.17
C LEU A 63 -3.76 -8.91 1.44
N GLN A 64 -4.13 -9.48 0.29
CA GLN A 64 -3.23 -10.26 -0.56
C GLN A 64 -2.09 -9.41 -1.13
N CYS A 65 -2.38 -8.18 -1.58
CA CYS A 65 -1.36 -7.24 -2.02
C CYS A 65 -0.28 -7.00 -0.96
N LYS A 66 -0.63 -7.03 0.33
CA LYS A 66 0.35 -6.83 1.41
C LYS A 66 1.51 -7.83 1.31
N GLU A 67 1.23 -9.11 1.12
CA GLU A 67 2.27 -10.14 1.06
C GLU A 67 3.17 -9.95 -0.17
N GLU A 68 2.58 -9.55 -1.31
CA GLU A 68 3.32 -9.22 -2.51
C GLU A 68 4.23 -8.00 -2.31
N PHE A 69 3.74 -6.95 -1.64
CA PHE A 69 4.53 -5.77 -1.32
C PHE A 69 5.68 -6.08 -0.36
N GLU A 70 5.44 -6.85 0.71
CA GLU A 70 6.49 -7.29 1.63
C GLU A 70 7.59 -8.09 0.90
N HIS A 71 7.19 -8.95 -0.05
CA HIS A 71 8.15 -9.67 -0.87
C HIS A 71 8.99 -8.74 -1.75
N ILE A 72 8.35 -7.77 -2.41
CA ILE A 72 9.03 -6.77 -3.24
C ILE A 72 9.97 -5.91 -2.40
N PHE A 73 9.54 -5.44 -1.23
CA PHE A 73 10.39 -4.67 -0.32
C PHE A 73 11.61 -5.48 0.11
N SER A 74 11.44 -6.75 0.46
CA SER A 74 12.57 -7.62 0.77
C SER A 74 13.54 -7.78 -0.41
N GLN A 75 13.05 -7.89 -1.65
CA GLN A 75 13.92 -7.93 -2.83
C GLN A 75 14.68 -6.60 -3.02
N ILE A 76 14.03 -5.47 -2.80
CA ILE A 76 14.66 -4.15 -2.87
C ILE A 76 15.75 -4.00 -1.81
N ASP A 77 15.48 -4.38 -0.56
CA ASP A 77 16.45 -4.33 0.54
C ASP A 77 17.69 -5.20 0.23
N ASN A 78 17.47 -6.41 -0.31
CA ASN A 78 18.56 -7.30 -0.73
C ASN A 78 19.38 -6.69 -1.87
N LEU A 79 18.73 -6.02 -2.82
CA LEU A 79 19.42 -5.33 -3.91
C LEU A 79 20.23 -4.13 -3.40
N GLU A 80 19.67 -3.34 -2.47
CA GLU A 80 20.37 -2.23 -1.84
C GLU A 80 21.63 -2.72 -1.10
N LEU A 81 21.52 -3.83 -0.38
CA LEU A 81 22.65 -4.46 0.30
C LEU A 81 23.73 -4.89 -0.71
N LEU A 82 23.34 -5.51 -1.83
CA LEU A 82 24.26 -5.90 -2.90
C LEU A 82 24.97 -4.67 -3.50
N VAL A 83 24.22 -3.63 -3.87
CA VAL A 83 24.77 -2.39 -4.44
C VAL A 83 25.74 -1.73 -3.47
N THR A 84 25.38 -1.67 -2.18
CA THR A 84 26.25 -1.15 -1.12
C THR A 84 27.53 -1.97 -1.00
N ARG A 85 27.44 -3.29 -1.08
CA ARG A 85 28.63 -4.16 -1.03
C ARG A 85 29.53 -3.95 -2.26
N VAL A 86 28.96 -3.94 -3.46
CA VAL A 86 29.70 -3.70 -4.71
C VAL A 86 30.40 -2.34 -4.67
N LYS A 87 29.74 -1.31 -4.14
CA LYS A 87 30.36 0.01 -3.93
C LYS A 87 31.61 -0.08 -3.04
N VAL A 88 31.52 -0.77 -1.90
CA VAL A 88 32.66 -0.93 -0.99
C VAL A 88 33.80 -1.71 -1.66
N ASP A 89 33.47 -2.77 -2.39
CA ASP A 89 34.48 -3.61 -3.04
C ASP A 89 35.17 -2.87 -4.21
N LEU A 90 34.43 -2.06 -4.96
CA LEU A 90 35.01 -1.17 -5.97
C LEU A 90 35.92 -0.09 -5.36
N GLN A 91 35.55 0.49 -4.21
CA GLN A 91 36.42 1.44 -3.51
C GLN A 91 37.75 0.80 -3.07
N LYS A 92 37.73 -0.44 -2.58
CA LYS A 92 38.95 -1.16 -2.22
C LYS A 92 39.81 -1.48 -3.44
N LEU A 93 39.18 -1.88 -4.55
CA LEU A 93 39.87 -2.16 -5.80
C LEU A 93 40.52 -0.89 -6.38
N GLU A 94 39.80 0.22 -6.40
CA GLU A 94 40.33 1.54 -6.79
C GLU A 94 41.56 1.89 -5.96
N THR A 95 41.46 1.72 -4.64
CA THR A 95 42.56 2.00 -3.70
C THR A 95 43.81 1.17 -3.99
N GLN A 96 43.68 -0.15 -4.20
CA GLN A 96 44.84 -0.98 -4.54
C GLN A 96 45.46 -0.59 -5.88
N ILE A 97 44.64 -0.20 -6.84
CA ILE A 97 45.13 0.18 -8.17
C ILE A 97 45.82 1.53 -8.12
N GLU A 98 45.32 2.51 -7.36
CA GLU A 98 46.03 3.77 -7.12
C GLU A 98 47.43 3.50 -6.51
N VAL A 99 47.54 2.60 -5.53
CA VAL A 99 48.82 2.22 -4.93
C VAL A 99 49.74 1.53 -5.96
N ALA A 100 49.21 0.62 -6.78
CA ALA A 100 50.01 -0.07 -7.80
C ALA A 100 50.48 0.88 -8.92
N GLU A 101 49.63 1.82 -9.35
CA GLU A 101 49.99 2.85 -10.33
C GLU A 101 51.08 3.78 -9.79
N GLU A 102 51.04 4.13 -8.50
CA GLU A 102 52.06 4.94 -7.81
C GLU A 102 53.38 4.17 -7.65
N GLU A 103 53.35 2.88 -7.32
CA GLU A 103 54.55 2.02 -7.24
C GLU A 103 55.22 1.80 -8.60
N LEU A 104 54.45 1.72 -9.68
CA LEU A 104 54.94 1.44 -11.03
C LEU A 104 55.23 2.70 -11.86
N ASP A 105 55.05 3.91 -11.30
CA ASP A 105 55.22 5.22 -11.96
C ASP A 105 54.49 5.31 -13.32
N ILE A 106 53.26 4.79 -13.39
CA ILE A 106 52.48 4.75 -14.63
C ILE A 106 51.81 6.12 -14.87
N PRO A 107 52.11 6.83 -15.98
CA PRO A 107 51.66 8.21 -16.18
C PRO A 107 50.19 8.35 -16.61
N GLU A 108 49.56 7.28 -17.09
CA GLU A 108 48.14 7.28 -17.49
C GLU A 108 47.30 6.46 -16.51
N LYS A 109 46.59 7.14 -15.61
CA LYS A 109 45.63 6.52 -14.66
C LYS A 109 44.39 6.02 -15.40
N LYS A 110 44.52 4.90 -16.12
CA LYS A 110 43.51 4.40 -17.06
C LYS A 110 42.20 4.00 -16.40
N MET A 111 42.22 3.65 -15.11
CA MET A 111 41.03 3.19 -14.41
C MET A 111 40.22 4.28 -13.72
N ASP A 112 40.85 5.43 -13.48
CA ASP A 112 40.20 6.66 -12.97
C ASP A 112 39.06 7.11 -13.93
N ILE A 113 39.10 6.72 -15.21
CA ILE A 113 38.07 7.04 -16.23
C ILE A 113 36.84 6.13 -16.09
N PHE A 114 37.04 4.83 -15.85
CA PHE A 114 35.93 3.88 -15.74
C PHE A 114 35.13 4.08 -14.46
N LEU A 115 35.79 4.32 -13.32
CA LEU A 115 35.12 4.48 -12.04
C LEU A 115 34.48 5.86 -11.85
N LYS A 116 35.07 6.95 -12.40
CA LYS A 116 34.45 8.29 -12.39
C LYS A 116 33.17 8.40 -13.22
N SER A 117 33.00 7.55 -14.24
CA SER A 117 31.78 7.53 -15.05
C SER A 117 30.55 7.06 -14.26
N ILE A 118 30.77 6.36 -13.15
CA ILE A 118 29.77 5.89 -12.21
C ILE A 118 29.84 6.84 -11.02
N ASN A 119 28.95 7.85 -10.98
CA ASN A 119 28.97 9.00 -10.06
C ASN A 119 28.69 8.64 -8.57
N ILE A 120 29.20 7.52 -8.08
CA ILE A 120 28.89 6.87 -6.80
C ILE A 120 29.99 7.09 -5.73
N PHE A 121 31.15 7.61 -6.11
CA PHE A 121 32.37 7.52 -5.31
C PHE A 121 32.85 8.89 -4.79
N ALA A 122 32.66 9.13 -3.49
CA ALA A 122 33.46 10.09 -2.74
C ALA A 122 34.79 9.41 -2.37
N LYS A 123 35.93 10.03 -2.70
CA LYS A 123 37.29 9.46 -2.50
C LYS A 123 37.74 9.56 -1.04
N PRO A 124 37.93 8.44 -0.32
CA PRO A 124 38.93 8.38 0.75
C PRO A 124 40.32 8.21 0.11
N ARG A 125 41.28 9.05 0.49
CA ARG A 125 42.69 8.88 0.09
C ARG A 125 43.25 7.62 0.78
N SER A 126 43.90 6.75 0.02
CA SER A 126 44.62 5.60 0.58
C SER A 126 45.62 6.04 1.65
N THR A 127 45.70 5.30 2.75
CA THR A 127 46.76 5.44 3.76
C THR A 127 47.82 4.34 3.63
N GLN A 128 47.65 3.39 2.71
CA GLN A 128 48.59 2.31 2.46
C GLN A 128 49.61 2.73 1.41
N SER A 129 50.89 2.47 1.70
CA SER A 129 52.02 2.79 0.82
C SER A 129 52.37 1.68 -0.16
N THR A 130 51.85 0.47 0.04
CA THR A 130 52.15 -0.70 -0.80
C THR A 130 51.04 -1.76 -0.76
N ASN A 131 50.95 -2.57 -1.81
CA ASN A 131 50.02 -3.72 -1.93
C ASN A 131 50.62 -5.06 -1.46
N LEU A 132 51.82 -5.04 -0.86
CA LEU A 132 52.53 -6.22 -0.40
C LEU A 132 52.21 -6.54 1.07
N ASP A 133 52.26 -7.81 1.44
CA ASP A 133 52.21 -8.27 2.84
C ASP A 133 53.58 -8.14 3.55
N GLU A 134 53.64 -8.51 4.83
CA GLU A 134 54.86 -8.46 5.64
C GLU A 134 56.01 -9.32 5.08
N ASP A 135 55.68 -10.31 4.24
CA ASP A 135 56.62 -11.21 3.57
C ASP A 135 56.98 -10.75 2.15
N GLY A 136 56.46 -9.60 1.70
CA GLY A 136 56.71 -9.03 0.38
C GLY A 136 55.90 -9.67 -0.75
N ASN A 137 54.85 -10.43 -0.45
CA ASN A 137 53.98 -11.05 -1.45
C ASN A 137 52.72 -10.21 -1.71
N TYR A 138 52.22 -10.26 -2.94
CA TYR A 138 50.97 -9.58 -3.29
C TYR A 138 49.76 -10.23 -2.59
N LYS A 139 48.96 -9.42 -1.90
CA LYS A 139 47.73 -9.86 -1.26
C LYS A 139 46.51 -9.29 -2.00
N PRO A 140 45.73 -10.13 -2.72
CA PRO A 140 44.53 -9.68 -3.42
C PRO A 140 43.47 -9.17 -2.44
N VAL A 141 42.75 -8.11 -2.82
CA VAL A 141 41.60 -7.63 -2.06
C VAL A 141 40.51 -8.69 -2.00
N ASP A 142 39.97 -8.91 -0.80
CA ASP A 142 38.74 -9.65 -0.65
C ASP A 142 37.53 -8.83 -1.12
N ILE A 143 37.03 -9.19 -2.30
CA ILE A 143 35.87 -8.62 -2.97
C ILE A 143 34.76 -9.65 -3.12
N PHE A 144 33.53 -9.19 -3.26
CA PHE A 144 32.37 -10.03 -3.51
C PHE A 144 32.57 -10.93 -4.73
N LYS A 145 32.33 -12.23 -4.54
CA LYS A 145 32.34 -13.23 -5.62
C LYS A 145 30.92 -13.77 -5.77
N ALA A 146 30.35 -13.59 -6.95
CA ALA A 146 29.01 -14.10 -7.27
C ALA A 146 28.87 -15.61 -7.02
N LYS A 147 29.95 -16.38 -7.27
CA LYS A 147 30.02 -17.83 -7.07
C LYS A 147 29.81 -18.29 -5.63
N ASP A 148 30.06 -17.41 -4.65
CA ASP A 148 29.93 -17.76 -3.23
C ASP A 148 28.46 -17.64 -2.74
N TYR A 149 27.59 -17.02 -3.55
CA TYR A 149 26.21 -16.68 -3.17
C TYR A 149 25.16 -17.19 -4.15
N PHE A 150 25.51 -17.33 -5.43
CA PHE A 150 24.64 -17.87 -6.46
C PHE A 150 25.20 -19.23 -6.90
N ASN A 151 24.54 -20.30 -6.48
CA ASN A 151 24.78 -21.62 -7.05
C ASN A 151 24.23 -21.61 -8.49
N GLU A 152 25.10 -21.78 -9.48
CA GLU A 152 24.72 -22.16 -10.85
C GLU A 152 24.08 -23.55 -10.88
#